data_AF-A0A920H3I4-F1
#
_entry.id   AF-A0A920H3I4-F1
#
_cell.length_a   1.000
_cell.length_b   1.000
_cell.length_c   1.000
_cell.angle_alpha   90.00
_cell.angle_beta   90.00
_cell.angle_gamma   90.00
#
_symmetry.space_group_name_H-M   'P 1'
#
loop_
_entity.id
_entity.type
_entity.pdbx_description
1 polymer ?
#
loop_
_entity_poly.entity_id
_entity_poly.type
_entity_poly.pdbx_seq_one_letter_code
_entity_poly.pdbx_strand_id
1 'polypeptide(L)' 'MKIETIAIHGGYEPEETTKSVAVPIYQTASYAFDNTQHELTFLILKLKVIFIQE' A
#
# COMPACT_ATOMS: atom_id res chain seq x y z
N MET A 1 11.46 3.75 -19.89
CA MET A 1 12.13 4.63 -18.89
C MET A 1 13.54 4.15 -18.70
N LYS A 2 14.50 5.05 -18.44
CA LYS A 2 15.88 4.67 -18.15
C LYS A 2 16.01 4.24 -16.68
N ILE A 3 17.09 3.52 -16.34
CA ILE A 3 17.27 2.97 -14.98
C ILE A 3 17.40 4.08 -13.93
N GLU A 4 18.02 5.20 -14.31
CA GLU A 4 18.20 6.35 -13.42
C GLU A 4 16.86 7.03 -13.10
N THR A 5 15.90 6.98 -14.04
CA THR A 5 14.56 7.51 -13.82
C THR A 5 13.76 6.67 -12.83
N ILE A 6 13.87 5.34 -12.93
CA ILE A 6 13.19 4.39 -12.04
C ILE A 6 13.76 4.50 -10.62
N ALA A 7 15.08 4.72 -10.47
CA ALA A 7 15.70 4.87 -9.16
C ALA A 7 15.13 6.04 -8.35
N ILE A 8 14.64 7.09 -9.02
CA ILE A 8 14.13 8.31 -8.36
C ILE A 8 12.60 8.31 -8.24
N HIS A 9 11.88 7.79 -9.23
CA HIS A 9 10.40 7.89 -9.29
C HIS A 9 9.71 6.53 -9.12
N GLY A 10 10.46 5.44 -9.04
CA GLY A 10 9.92 4.11 -8.84
C GLY A 10 9.38 3.95 -7.42
N GLY A 11 8.15 3.44 -7.31
CA GLY A 11 7.56 3.10 -6.02
C GLY A 11 6.81 4.23 -5.31
N TYR A 12 6.75 5.42 -5.89
CA TYR A 12 5.90 6.50 -5.38
C TYR A 12 5.34 7.34 -6.53
N GLU A 13 4.01 7.55 -6.50
CA GLU A 13 3.31 8.50 -7.35
C GLU A 13 2.64 9.55 -6.47
N PRO A 14 2.60 10.83 -6.89
CA PRO A 14 1.99 11.88 -6.10
C PRO A 14 0.54 11.55 -5.75
N GLU A 15 0.26 11.56 -4.46
CA GLU A 15 -1.04 11.24 -3.91
C GLU A 15 -2.06 12.35 -4.22
N GLU A 16 -3.31 11.99 -4.53
CA GLU A 16 -4.28 12.92 -5.10
C GLU A 16 -4.71 14.04 -4.13
N THR A 17 -4.68 13.80 -2.82
CA THR A 17 -5.20 14.77 -1.84
C THR A 17 -4.24 15.95 -1.62
N THR A 18 -2.93 15.71 -1.63
CA THR A 18 -1.91 16.74 -1.39
C THR A 18 -1.05 17.06 -2.60
N LYS A 19 -1.02 16.18 -3.61
CA LYS A 19 -0.11 16.25 -4.77
C LYS A 19 1.36 16.38 -4.37
N SER A 20 1.73 15.87 -3.20
CA SER A 20 3.12 15.89 -2.73
C SER A 20 3.99 15.03 -3.64
N VAL A 21 5.13 15.56 -4.08
CA VAL A 21 6.15 14.81 -4.82
C VAL A 21 7.10 14.09 -3.86
N ALA A 22 7.15 14.53 -2.60
CA ALA A 22 7.88 13.85 -1.55
C ALA A 22 7.00 12.80 -0.86
N VAL A 23 7.59 11.64 -0.55
CA VAL A 23 6.91 10.57 0.18
C VAL A 23 6.55 11.04 1.59
N PRO A 24 5.26 10.98 1.99
CA PRO A 24 4.85 11.37 3.33
C PRO A 24 5.29 10.34 4.38
N ILE A 25 5.61 10.83 5.58
CA ILE A 25 5.93 9.98 6.74
C ILE A 25 4.62 9.72 7.51
N TYR A 26 4.03 8.54 7.33
CA TYR A 26 2.85 8.12 8.09
C TYR A 26 3.23 7.57 9.46
N GLN A 27 3.58 8.47 10.39
CA GLN A 27 3.84 8.11 11.78
C GLN A 27 2.53 7.91 12.54
N THR A 28 1.80 6.83 12.21
CA THR A 28 0.55 6.44 12.86
C THR A 28 0.63 4.99 13.33
N ALA A 29 -0.07 4.69 14.43
CA ALA A 29 -0.24 3.32 14.92
C ALA A 29 -1.47 2.62 14.33
N SER A 30 -2.40 3.36 13.69
CA SER A 30 -3.69 2.84 13.24
C SER A 30 -4.24 3.59 12.02
N TYR A 31 -5.04 2.90 11.21
CA TYR A 31 -5.78 3.45 10.07
C TYR A 31 -7.28 3.20 10.27
N ALA A 32 -8.12 4.14 9.85
CA ALA A 32 -9.57 3.99 9.90
C ALA A 32 -10.06 3.07 8.77
N PHE A 33 -11.15 2.34 9.03
CA PHE A 33 -11.81 1.48 8.04
C PHE A 33 -13.07 2.16 7.51
N ASP A 34 -13.21 2.22 6.19
CA ASP A 34 -14.37 2.87 5.55
C ASP A 34 -15.63 1.99 5.54
N ASN A 35 -15.50 0.64 5.56
CA ASN A 35 -16.63 -0.29 5.52
C ASN A 35 -16.25 -1.66 6.12
N THR A 36 -17.14 -2.24 6.95
CA THR A 36 -16.98 -3.57 7.58
C THR A 36 -16.86 -4.72 6.57
N GLN A 37 -17.37 -4.56 5.33
CA GLN A 37 -17.18 -5.56 4.27
C GLN A 37 -15.73 -5.63 3.73
N HIS A 38 -14.93 -4.56 3.87
CA HIS A 38 -13.52 -4.54 3.43
C HIS A 38 -12.64 -5.48 4.26
N GLU A 39 -13.04 -5.78 5.50
CA GLU A 39 -12.28 -6.59 6.45
C GLU A 39 -12.14 -8.04 6.01
N LEU A 40 -13.19 -8.62 5.42
CA LEU A 40 -13.18 -10.01 4.97
C LEU A 40 -12.17 -10.20 3.83
N THR A 41 -12.07 -9.25 2.89
CA THR A 41 -11.13 -9.35 1.76
C THR A 41 -9.68 -9.23 2.23
N PHE A 42 -9.37 -8.31 3.16
CA PHE A 42 -8.00 -8.13 3.67
C PHE A 42 -7.53 -9.31 4.54
N LEU A 43 -8.43 -9.90 5.33
CA LEU A 43 -8.13 -11.07 6.15
C LEU A 43 -8.00 -12.37 5.31
N ILE A 44 -8.87 -12.56 4.31
CA ILE A 44 -8.88 -13.77 3.47
C ILE A 44 -7.62 -13.87 2.60
N LEU A 45 -7.06 -12.77 2.11
CA LEU A 45 -5.84 -12.81 1.30
C LEU A 45 -4.62 -13.30 2.09
N LYS A 46 -4.53 -13.01 3.39
CA LYS A 46 -3.42 -13.49 4.26
C LYS A 46 -3.46 -14.99 4.51
N LEU A 47 -4.65 -15.60 4.59
CA LEU A 47 -4.79 -17.03 4.90
C LEU A 47 -4.52 -17.93 3.69
N LYS A 48 -4.72 -17.46 2.46
CA LYS A 48 -4.48 -18.24 1.23
C LYS A 48 -2.99 -18.62 1.04
N VAL A 49 -2.06 -17.82 1.58
CA VAL A 49 -0.61 -18.08 1.48
C VAL A 49 -0.14 -19.11 2.52
N ILE A 50 -0.88 -19.31 3.61
CA ILE A 50 -0.50 -20.23 4.70
C ILE A 50 -0.92 -21.69 4.42
N PHE A 51 -1.84 -21.92 3.47
CA PHE A 51 -2.37 -23.27 3.16
C PHE A 51 -1.92 -23.85 1.80
N ILE A 52 -0.80 -23.40 1.23
CA ILE A 52 -0.20 -23.98 0.01
C ILE A 52 1.20 -24.59 0.32
N GLN A 53 1.45 -24.97 1.57
CA GLN A 53 2.69 -25.63 2.03
C GLN A 53 2.39 -26.84 2.93
N GLU A 54 1.35 -27.61 2.59
CA GLU A 54 1.19 -29.05 2.91
C GLU A 54 0.70 -29.74 1.63
#